data_AF-A0A5C6FJQ5-F1
#
_entry.id   AF-A0A5C6FJQ5-F1
#
_cell.length_a   1.000
_cell.length_b   1.000
_cell.length_c   1.000
_cell.angle_alpha   90.00
_cell.angle_beta   90.00
_cell.angle_gamma   90.00
#
_symmetry.space_group_name_H-M   'P 1'
#
loop_
_entity.id
_entity.type
_entity.pdbx_description
1 polymer ?
#
loop_
_entity_poly.entity_id
_entity_poly.type
_entity_poly.pdbx_seq_one_letter_code
_entity_poly.pdbx_strand_id
1 'polypeptide(L)'
;MIARCESVTEQPDGFYVCRLHIDEVIKGEPSLKDKSVEVDTIEKISAKGTFWLLGYGQDSIDWVAPTAISTSAVPYLRELESLADEGPQRLEHFLRYLRHDYELVSDDAYNEFAEASMKDIASLKAKLDRTWVLQQLRDTSISRHRRRLFWTLLGHCGTADDARLFDELLRVRASDPTFDPGMDAAIACLITLGGESALVEIEKDYLANPDVDYSEAFAAISAIRVHGTDLSVLRRDRLAQSLRIVLQQPDLSDLVIPDLARWEDWSAIDRVAELFESATDESSFIKPKVVQYLKACPLPAAATKLDRLRQLDPDAVRAAEESMMFYSGLATLPVPPPDESDDAVESR
;
A
#
# COMPACT_ATOMS: atom_id res chain seq x y z
N MET A 1 9.52 -26.14 -9.10
CA MET A 1 10.12 -26.94 -10.19
C MET A 1 9.36 -26.68 -11.48
N ILE A 2 9.95 -26.94 -12.65
CA ILE A 2 9.30 -26.83 -13.95
C ILE A 2 9.08 -28.23 -14.50
N ALA A 3 7.86 -28.50 -14.95
CA ALA A 3 7.47 -29.81 -15.44
C ALA A 3 6.60 -29.73 -16.68
N ARG A 4 6.48 -30.86 -17.37
CA ARG A 4 5.55 -31.09 -18.47
C ARG A 4 4.64 -32.27 -18.14
N CYS A 5 3.39 -32.19 -18.54
CA CYS A 5 2.45 -33.29 -18.35
C CYS A 5 2.75 -34.43 -19.34
N GLU A 6 2.85 -35.65 -18.84
CA GLU A 6 2.97 -36.88 -19.64
C GLU A 6 1.60 -37.50 -19.90
N SER A 7 0.75 -37.56 -18.87
CA SER A 7 -0.60 -38.12 -18.95
C SER A 7 -1.52 -37.58 -17.85
N VAL A 8 -2.82 -37.52 -18.14
CA VAL A 8 -3.87 -37.22 -17.16
C VAL A 8 -4.89 -38.36 -17.20
N THR A 9 -5.12 -39.00 -16.06
CA THR A 9 -6.02 -40.14 -15.93
C THR A 9 -7.13 -39.80 -14.93
N GLU A 10 -8.38 -39.90 -15.36
CA GLU A 10 -9.54 -39.74 -14.47
C GLU A 10 -9.73 -41.00 -13.62
N GLN A 11 -9.95 -40.79 -12.32
CA GLN A 11 -10.15 -41.84 -11.34
C GLN A 11 -11.65 -42.07 -11.07
N PRO A 12 -12.05 -43.28 -10.61
CA PRO A 12 -13.45 -43.60 -10.36
C PRO A 12 -14.15 -42.72 -9.32
N ASP A 13 -13.39 -42.05 -8.45
CA ASP A 13 -13.85 -41.13 -7.41
C ASP A 13 -14.00 -39.68 -7.91
N GLY A 14 -13.75 -39.42 -9.20
CA GLY A 14 -13.90 -38.12 -9.85
C GLY A 14 -12.67 -37.21 -9.77
N PHE A 15 -11.57 -37.66 -9.15
CA PHE A 15 -10.29 -36.95 -9.17
C PHE A 15 -9.49 -37.30 -10.42
N TYR A 16 -8.44 -36.53 -10.71
CA TYR A 16 -7.51 -36.78 -11.80
C TYR A 16 -6.11 -37.04 -11.24
N VAL A 17 -5.47 -38.11 -11.71
CA VAL A 17 -4.04 -38.36 -11.48
C VAL A 17 -3.26 -37.79 -12.66
N CYS A 18 -2.43 -36.80 -12.38
CA CYS A 18 -1.58 -36.16 -13.36
C CYS A 18 -0.15 -36.66 -13.22
N ARG A 19 0.36 -37.34 -14.25
CA ARG A 19 1.77 -37.74 -14.32
C ARG A 19 2.57 -36.63 -14.98
N LEU A 20 3.53 -36.09 -14.24
CA LEU A 20 4.30 -34.91 -14.62
C LEU A 20 5.79 -35.24 -14.61
N HIS A 21 6.47 -34.96 -15.72
CA HIS A 21 7.92 -35.12 -15.84
C HIS A 21 8.61 -33.81 -15.45
N ILE A 22 9.53 -33.89 -14.49
CA ILE A 22 10.27 -32.73 -13.97
C ILE A 22 11.44 -32.44 -14.92
N ASP A 23 11.27 -31.44 -15.79
CA ASP A 23 12.33 -30.99 -16.70
C ASP A 23 13.43 -30.23 -15.93
N GLU A 24 13.06 -29.52 -14.85
CA GLU A 24 13.99 -28.67 -14.11
C GLU A 24 13.61 -28.48 -12.63
N VAL A 25 14.62 -28.54 -11.76
CA VAL A 25 14.49 -28.19 -10.34
C VAL A 25 15.10 -26.81 -10.13
N ILE A 26 14.24 -25.80 -9.93
CA ILE A 26 14.65 -24.42 -9.64
C ILE A 26 15.08 -24.24 -8.18
N LYS A 27 14.42 -24.93 -7.24
CA LYS A 27 14.73 -24.86 -5.81
C LYS A 27 14.37 -26.19 -5.16
N GLY A 28 15.20 -26.66 -4.22
CA GLY A 28 15.01 -27.93 -3.51
C GLY A 28 15.95 -29.03 -3.99
N GLU A 29 15.51 -30.28 -3.87
CA GLU A 29 16.32 -31.48 -4.09
C GLU A 29 16.67 -31.71 -5.58
N PRO A 30 17.93 -31.52 -6.02
CA PRO A 30 18.30 -31.57 -7.44
C PRO A 30 18.11 -32.95 -8.08
N SER A 31 18.15 -34.02 -7.26
CA SER A 31 17.95 -35.39 -7.73
C SER A 31 16.54 -35.68 -8.24
N LEU A 32 15.59 -34.74 -8.10
CA LEU A 32 14.24 -34.84 -8.67
C LEU A 32 14.18 -34.51 -10.15
N LYS A 33 15.23 -33.91 -10.73
CA LYS A 33 15.31 -33.66 -12.17
C LYS A 33 15.20 -34.97 -12.96
N ASP A 34 14.52 -34.91 -14.10
CA ASP A 34 14.26 -36.01 -15.03
C ASP A 34 13.42 -37.16 -14.45
N LYS A 35 12.81 -36.97 -13.26
CA LYS A 35 11.85 -37.93 -12.67
C LYS A 35 10.42 -37.57 -13.04
N SER A 36 9.57 -38.59 -13.10
CA SER A 36 8.11 -38.41 -13.17
C SER A 36 7.51 -38.50 -11.77
N VAL A 37 6.58 -37.59 -11.47
CA VAL A 37 5.77 -37.58 -10.25
C VAL A 37 4.29 -37.68 -10.60
N GLU A 38 3.50 -38.23 -9.69
CA GLU A 38 2.05 -38.30 -9.81
C GLU A 38 1.45 -37.33 -8.79
N VAL A 39 0.56 -36.47 -9.26
CA VAL A 39 -0.10 -35.44 -8.45
C VAL A 39 -1.61 -35.55 -8.66
N ASP A 40 -2.35 -35.64 -7.57
CA ASP A 40 -3.80 -35.66 -7.58
C ASP A 40 -4.36 -34.25 -7.75
N THR A 41 -5.33 -34.10 -8.65
CA THR A 41 -6.01 -32.83 -8.90
C THR A 41 -7.53 -33.01 -8.91
N ILE A 42 -8.24 -31.99 -8.43
CA ILE A 42 -9.70 -31.95 -8.49
C ILE A 42 -10.17 -31.64 -9.91
N GLU A 43 -9.45 -30.75 -10.59
CA GLU A 43 -9.76 -30.32 -11.95
C GLU A 43 -8.85 -31.00 -12.97
N LYS A 44 -9.39 -31.23 -14.17
CA LYS A 44 -8.62 -31.79 -15.28
C LYS A 44 -7.67 -30.74 -15.85
N ILE A 45 -6.38 -30.98 -15.76
CA ILE A 45 -5.37 -30.13 -16.42
C ILE A 45 -5.15 -30.52 -17.87
N SER A 46 -4.58 -29.60 -18.65
CA SER A 46 -4.17 -29.88 -20.03
C SER A 46 -3.00 -30.87 -20.08
N ALA A 47 -3.07 -31.88 -20.96
CA ALA A 47 -1.94 -32.77 -21.23
C ALA A 47 -0.80 -32.09 -22.01
N LYS A 48 -0.97 -30.82 -22.40
CA LYS A 48 0.03 -29.99 -23.10
C LYS A 48 0.25 -28.71 -22.31
N GLY A 49 1.51 -28.35 -22.11
CA GLY A 49 1.90 -27.09 -21.47
C GLY A 49 3.08 -27.27 -20.54
N THR A 50 3.49 -26.15 -19.97
CA THR A 50 4.51 -26.07 -18.92
C THR A 50 3.83 -25.84 -17.59
N PHE A 51 4.27 -26.53 -16.56
CA PHE A 51 3.68 -26.51 -15.24
C PHE A 51 4.72 -26.11 -14.20
N TRP A 52 4.31 -25.26 -13.27
CA TRP A 52 5.03 -24.99 -12.05
C TRP A 52 4.57 -25.98 -10.97
N LEU A 53 5.53 -26.71 -10.41
CA LEU A 53 5.32 -27.67 -9.33
C LEU A 53 5.90 -27.16 -8.02
N LEU A 54 5.08 -27.25 -6.98
CA LEU A 54 5.44 -27.00 -5.59
C LEU A 54 5.19 -28.27 -4.77
N GLY A 55 6.12 -28.58 -3.89
CA GLY A 55 6.00 -29.70 -2.97
C GLY A 55 6.70 -29.39 -1.66
N TYR A 56 6.17 -29.91 -0.56
CA TYR A 56 6.67 -29.67 0.79
C TYR A 56 6.91 -31.00 1.51
N GLY A 57 7.93 -31.06 2.35
CA GLY A 57 8.26 -32.26 3.13
C GLY A 57 9.72 -32.70 2.96
N GLN A 58 10.21 -33.50 3.92
CA GLN A 58 11.62 -33.91 4.01
C GLN A 58 11.82 -35.38 3.62
N ASP A 59 10.98 -36.29 4.14
CA ASP A 59 11.06 -37.74 3.85
C ASP A 59 10.06 -38.17 2.76
N SER A 60 8.89 -37.54 2.74
CA SER A 60 7.87 -37.66 1.70
C SER A 60 7.47 -36.25 1.24
N ILE A 61 7.37 -36.04 -0.07
CA ILE A 61 6.97 -34.76 -0.64
C ILE A 61 5.46 -34.78 -0.88
N ASP A 62 4.77 -33.90 -0.18
CA ASP A 62 3.37 -33.59 -0.43
C ASP A 62 3.30 -32.55 -1.56
N TRP A 63 2.82 -32.99 -2.72
CA TRP A 63 2.72 -32.15 -3.91
C TRP A 63 1.44 -31.31 -3.88
N VAL A 64 1.57 -30.03 -4.19
CA VAL A 64 0.44 -29.15 -4.48
C VAL A 64 -0.02 -29.38 -5.91
N ALA A 65 -1.30 -29.13 -6.18
CA ALA A 65 -1.85 -29.15 -7.53
C ALA A 65 -0.97 -28.31 -8.50
N PRO A 66 -0.61 -28.87 -9.67
CA PRO A 66 0.26 -28.23 -10.63
C PRO A 66 -0.39 -26.97 -11.21
N THR A 67 0.37 -25.88 -11.25
CA THR A 67 -0.11 -24.61 -11.84
C THR A 67 0.39 -24.52 -13.28
N ALA A 68 -0.51 -24.41 -14.26
CA ALA A 68 -0.11 -24.16 -15.64
C ALA A 68 0.51 -22.76 -15.76
N ILE A 69 1.67 -22.66 -16.40
CA ILE A 69 2.37 -21.39 -16.60
C ILE A 69 2.72 -21.17 -18.07
N SER A 70 2.80 -19.90 -18.45
CA SER A 70 3.36 -19.53 -19.75
C SER A 70 4.84 -19.89 -19.83
N THR A 71 5.31 -20.37 -20.98
CA THR A 71 6.75 -20.62 -21.20
C THR A 71 7.60 -19.35 -21.04
N SER A 72 7.00 -18.18 -21.26
CA SER A 72 7.62 -16.87 -21.01
C SER A 72 7.94 -16.60 -19.53
N ALA A 73 7.25 -17.27 -18.59
CA ALA A 73 7.50 -17.14 -17.15
C ALA A 73 8.68 -17.98 -16.66
N VAL A 74 9.15 -18.95 -17.46
CA VAL A 74 10.21 -19.87 -17.03
C VAL A 74 11.54 -19.16 -16.78
N PRO A 75 12.04 -18.27 -17.67
CA PRO A 75 13.24 -17.48 -17.39
C PRO A 75 13.12 -16.68 -16.09
N TYR A 76 11.97 -16.03 -15.86
CA TYR A 76 11.69 -15.28 -14.63
C TYR A 76 11.87 -16.14 -13.39
N LEU A 77 11.19 -17.30 -13.32
CA LEU A 77 11.24 -18.18 -12.16
C LEU A 77 12.66 -18.70 -11.87
N ARG A 78 13.48 -18.94 -12.91
CA ARG A 78 14.88 -19.36 -12.74
C ARG A 78 15.73 -18.28 -12.09
N GLU A 79 15.48 -17.02 -12.42
CA GLU A 79 16.31 -15.94 -11.94
C GLU A 79 16.07 -15.63 -10.44
N LEU A 80 14.87 -15.93 -9.92
CA LEU A 80 14.48 -15.63 -8.54
C LEU A 80 15.42 -16.20 -7.47
N GLU A 81 15.97 -17.41 -7.68
CA GLU A 81 16.88 -18.04 -6.71
C GLU A 81 18.21 -17.29 -6.57
N SER A 82 18.62 -16.56 -7.61
CA SER A 82 19.89 -15.82 -7.66
C SER A 82 19.80 -14.40 -7.10
N LEU A 83 18.60 -13.95 -6.74
CA LEU A 83 18.36 -12.59 -6.27
C LEU A 83 18.73 -12.41 -4.81
N ALA A 84 19.14 -11.19 -4.47
CA ALA A 84 19.19 -10.76 -3.08
C ALA A 84 17.78 -10.78 -2.47
N ASP A 85 17.69 -10.94 -1.15
CA ASP A 85 16.41 -10.98 -0.43
C ASP A 85 15.66 -9.64 -0.50
N GLU A 86 16.39 -8.52 -0.48
CA GLU A 86 15.82 -7.18 -0.51
C GLU A 86 16.76 -6.15 -1.18
N GLY A 87 16.25 -4.93 -1.38
CA GLY A 87 17.02 -3.75 -1.76
C GLY A 87 17.06 -3.41 -3.25
N PRO A 88 17.84 -2.38 -3.64
CA PRO A 88 17.82 -1.78 -4.97
C PRO A 88 18.10 -2.73 -6.14
N GLN A 89 19.04 -3.66 -5.98
CA GLN A 89 19.39 -4.60 -7.06
C GLN A 89 18.25 -5.57 -7.34
N ARG A 90 17.52 -5.96 -6.29
CA ARG A 90 16.30 -6.78 -6.42
C ARG A 90 15.22 -6.01 -7.17
N LEU A 91 14.96 -4.76 -6.79
CA LEU A 91 13.94 -3.95 -7.47
C LEU A 91 14.31 -3.61 -8.91
N GLU A 92 15.58 -3.38 -9.22
CA GLU A 92 16.03 -3.23 -10.61
C GLU A 92 15.70 -4.48 -11.43
N HIS A 93 15.84 -5.66 -10.82
CA HIS A 93 15.47 -6.90 -11.47
C HIS A 93 13.98 -6.93 -11.80
N PHE A 94 13.10 -6.65 -10.82
CA PHE A 94 11.65 -6.67 -11.03
C PHE A 94 11.14 -5.53 -11.92
N LEU A 95 11.86 -4.40 -12.02
CA LEU A 95 11.48 -3.28 -12.88
C LEU A 95 11.25 -3.71 -14.34
N ARG A 96 12.04 -4.66 -14.86
CA ARG A 96 11.86 -5.16 -16.24
C ARG A 96 10.62 -6.05 -16.39
N TYR A 97 10.18 -6.68 -15.31
CA TYR A 97 9.07 -7.60 -15.28
C TYR A 97 7.72 -6.92 -15.01
N LEU A 98 7.71 -5.66 -14.54
CA LEU A 98 6.47 -4.85 -14.49
C LEU A 98 5.77 -4.72 -15.85
N ARG A 99 6.50 -4.88 -16.96
CA ARG A 99 6.01 -4.83 -18.34
C ARG A 99 5.63 -6.18 -18.93
N HIS A 100 5.73 -7.25 -18.15
CA HIS A 100 5.58 -8.59 -18.69
C HIS A 100 4.12 -8.87 -19.07
N ASP A 101 3.89 -9.45 -20.25
CA ASP A 101 2.53 -9.71 -20.76
C ASP A 101 1.78 -10.80 -19.98
N TYR A 102 2.52 -11.65 -19.27
CA TYR A 102 1.93 -12.67 -18.40
C TYR A 102 1.71 -12.10 -17.00
N GLU A 103 0.44 -11.93 -16.65
CA GLU A 103 -0.06 -11.29 -15.43
C GLU A 103 0.66 -11.77 -14.16
N LEU A 104 0.78 -13.09 -13.96
CA LEU A 104 1.48 -13.68 -12.82
C LEU A 104 2.88 -13.10 -12.58
N VAL A 105 3.66 -12.89 -13.66
CA VAL A 105 5.02 -12.34 -13.57
C VAL A 105 4.96 -10.84 -13.28
N SER A 106 4.04 -10.13 -13.93
CA SER A 106 3.93 -8.69 -13.77
C SER A 106 3.37 -8.28 -12.40
N ASP A 107 2.54 -9.12 -11.79
CA ASP A 107 1.94 -8.90 -10.48
C ASP A 107 2.88 -9.27 -9.35
N ASP A 108 3.64 -10.36 -9.51
CA ASP A 108 4.72 -10.69 -8.58
C ASP A 108 5.79 -9.57 -8.59
N ALA A 109 6.17 -9.08 -9.77
CA ALA A 109 7.03 -7.90 -9.88
C ALA A 109 6.42 -6.64 -9.25
N TYR A 110 5.09 -6.46 -9.31
CA TYR A 110 4.42 -5.35 -8.62
C TYR A 110 4.51 -5.49 -7.09
N ASN A 111 4.29 -6.70 -6.55
CA ASN A 111 4.32 -6.96 -5.11
C ASN A 111 5.69 -6.61 -4.50
N GLU A 112 6.76 -6.88 -5.23
CA GLU A 112 8.13 -6.51 -4.84
C GLU A 112 8.31 -5.01 -4.67
N PHE A 113 7.65 -4.18 -5.49
CA PHE A 113 7.63 -2.73 -5.30
C PHE A 113 6.66 -2.28 -4.21
N ALA A 114 5.59 -3.03 -3.95
CA ALA A 114 4.63 -2.72 -2.89
C ALA A 114 5.23 -2.90 -1.49
N GLU A 115 6.16 -3.85 -1.34
CA GLU A 115 6.89 -4.11 -0.09
C GLU A 115 8.17 -3.27 0.04
N ALA A 116 8.62 -2.63 -1.05
CA ALA A 116 9.86 -1.87 -1.09
C ALA A 116 9.82 -0.58 -0.26
N SER A 117 10.97 -0.24 0.33
CA SER A 117 11.16 1.09 0.92
C SER A 117 11.20 2.18 -0.16
N MET A 118 10.67 3.38 0.15
CA MET A 118 10.79 4.54 -0.76
C MET A 118 12.24 4.89 -1.09
N LYS A 119 13.18 4.62 -0.18
CA LYS A 119 14.61 4.80 -0.40
C LYS A 119 15.13 3.89 -1.52
N ASP A 120 14.71 2.63 -1.55
CA ASP A 120 15.15 1.68 -2.57
C ASP A 120 14.50 2.01 -3.92
N ILE A 121 13.22 2.38 -3.94
CA ILE A 121 12.55 2.87 -5.15
C ILE A 121 13.26 4.13 -5.69
N ALA A 122 13.60 5.09 -4.82
CA ALA A 122 14.29 6.30 -5.21
C ALA A 122 15.66 6.03 -5.86
N SER A 123 16.35 4.97 -5.42
CA SER A 123 17.65 4.56 -5.98
C SER A 123 17.56 4.10 -7.44
N LEU A 124 16.38 3.70 -7.90
CA LEU A 124 16.11 3.30 -9.29
C LEU A 124 15.85 4.48 -10.23
N LYS A 125 15.81 5.72 -9.75
CA LYS A 125 15.44 6.91 -10.53
C LYS A 125 16.05 6.97 -11.92
N ALA A 126 17.36 6.68 -12.06
CA ALA A 126 18.07 6.74 -13.34
C ALA A 126 17.70 5.61 -14.33
N LYS A 127 17.01 4.57 -13.86
CA LYS A 127 16.59 3.38 -14.61
C LYS A 127 15.10 3.43 -14.98
N LEU A 128 14.35 4.35 -14.39
CA LEU A 128 12.93 4.53 -14.67
C LEU A 128 12.73 5.19 -16.04
N ASP A 129 11.87 4.57 -16.84
CA ASP A 129 11.43 5.11 -18.12
C ASP A 129 10.20 5.99 -17.92
N ARG A 130 10.43 7.30 -17.82
CA ARG A 130 9.38 8.31 -17.64
C ARG A 130 8.30 8.22 -18.72
N THR A 131 8.67 7.94 -19.98
CA THR A 131 7.69 7.91 -21.08
C THR A 131 6.72 6.76 -20.89
N TRP A 132 7.22 5.59 -20.52
CA TRP A 132 6.39 4.44 -20.23
C TRP A 132 5.52 4.65 -18.98
N VAL A 133 6.08 5.20 -17.89
CA VAL A 133 5.28 5.50 -16.68
C VAL A 133 4.11 6.44 -17.00
N LEU A 134 4.34 7.47 -17.80
CA LEU A 134 3.28 8.39 -18.26
C LEU A 134 2.23 7.68 -19.14
N GLN A 135 2.63 6.70 -19.95
CA GLN A 135 1.69 5.90 -20.73
C GLN A 135 0.82 5.02 -19.83
N GLN A 136 1.42 4.37 -18.82
CA GLN A 136 0.69 3.52 -17.88
C GLN A 136 -0.33 4.32 -17.06
N LEU A 137 0.03 5.51 -16.60
CA LEU A 137 -0.92 6.38 -15.87
C LEU A 137 -2.11 6.85 -16.73
N ARG A 138 -1.95 6.93 -18.05
CA ARG A 138 -3.04 7.27 -18.98
C ARG A 138 -3.89 6.06 -19.38
N ASP A 139 -3.41 4.85 -19.14
CA ASP A 139 -4.17 3.64 -19.41
C ASP A 139 -5.24 3.49 -18.33
N THR A 140 -6.50 3.71 -18.70
CA THR A 140 -7.62 3.63 -17.76
C THR A 140 -7.97 2.21 -17.35
N SER A 141 -7.41 1.20 -18.02
CA SER A 141 -7.69 -0.22 -17.76
C SER A 141 -6.83 -0.82 -16.64
N ILE A 142 -5.71 -0.19 -16.26
CA ILE A 142 -4.88 -0.71 -15.18
C ILE A 142 -5.59 -0.60 -13.83
N SER A 143 -5.32 -1.55 -12.95
CA SER A 143 -5.87 -1.55 -11.60
C SER A 143 -5.40 -0.35 -10.77
N ARG A 144 -6.20 0.02 -9.77
CA ARG A 144 -5.90 1.08 -8.78
C ARG A 144 -4.52 0.91 -8.16
N HIS A 145 -4.18 -0.31 -7.75
CA HIS A 145 -2.90 -0.64 -7.11
C HIS A 145 -1.71 -0.37 -8.04
N ARG A 146 -1.78 -0.82 -9.29
CA ARG A 146 -0.74 -0.53 -10.30
C ARG A 146 -0.64 0.97 -10.57
N ARG A 147 -1.76 1.68 -10.65
CA ARG A 147 -1.78 3.14 -10.83
C ARG A 147 -1.07 3.89 -9.70
N ARG A 148 -1.29 3.49 -8.43
CA ARG A 148 -0.60 4.06 -7.27
C ARG A 148 0.93 3.86 -7.34
N LEU A 149 1.38 2.69 -7.78
CA LEU A 149 2.82 2.46 -8.05
C LEU A 149 3.33 3.41 -9.13
N PHE A 150 2.64 3.56 -10.26
CA PHE A 150 3.10 4.44 -11.33
C PHE A 150 3.15 5.91 -10.93
N TRP A 151 2.25 6.39 -10.07
CA TRP A 151 2.36 7.72 -9.47
C TRP A 151 3.63 7.87 -8.64
N THR A 152 3.95 6.85 -7.84
CA THR A 152 5.18 6.81 -7.04
C THR A 152 6.42 6.86 -7.94
N LEU A 153 6.47 6.03 -9.00
CA LEU A 153 7.56 6.03 -9.97
C LEU A 153 7.68 7.38 -10.69
N LEU A 154 6.55 8.02 -11.04
CA LEU A 154 6.54 9.34 -11.64
C LEU A 154 7.09 10.41 -10.69
N GLY A 155 6.83 10.31 -9.38
CA GLY A 155 7.43 11.20 -8.39
C GLY A 155 8.97 11.19 -8.42
N HIS A 156 9.58 10.04 -8.77
CA HIS A 156 11.03 9.91 -8.86
C HIS A 156 11.61 10.32 -10.23
N CYS A 157 10.96 9.92 -11.33
CA CYS A 157 11.48 10.11 -12.69
C CYS A 157 10.88 11.30 -13.46
N GLY A 158 9.83 11.91 -12.92
CA GLY A 158 9.09 13.01 -13.53
C GLY A 158 9.76 14.37 -13.38
N THR A 159 9.07 15.35 -13.92
CA THR A 159 9.42 16.78 -13.96
C THR A 159 8.22 17.61 -13.53
N ALA A 160 8.43 18.90 -13.24
CA ALA A 160 7.33 19.81 -12.88
C ALA A 160 6.21 19.83 -13.95
N ASP A 161 6.55 19.70 -15.24
CA ASP A 161 5.58 19.65 -16.34
C ASP A 161 4.63 18.44 -16.28
N ASP A 162 5.02 17.36 -15.59
CA ASP A 162 4.19 16.16 -15.45
C ASP A 162 3.10 16.33 -14.40
N ALA A 163 3.18 17.35 -13.54
CA ALA A 163 2.14 17.68 -12.57
C ALA A 163 0.75 17.83 -13.23
N ARG A 164 0.71 18.30 -14.49
CA ARG A 164 -0.52 18.44 -15.28
C ARG A 164 -1.30 17.13 -15.48
N LEU A 165 -0.63 15.98 -15.30
CA LEU A 165 -1.27 14.67 -15.42
C LEU A 165 -2.30 14.45 -14.30
N PHE A 166 -2.11 15.09 -13.13
CA PHE A 166 -3.09 15.06 -12.05
C PHE A 166 -4.45 15.59 -12.53
N ASP A 167 -4.46 16.80 -13.10
CA ASP A 167 -5.68 17.40 -13.67
C ASP A 167 -6.25 16.60 -14.84
N GLU A 168 -5.39 15.97 -15.64
CA GLU A 168 -5.81 15.08 -16.74
C GLU A 168 -6.64 13.91 -16.20
N LEU A 169 -6.17 13.20 -15.16
CA LEU A 169 -6.89 12.08 -14.56
C LEU A 169 -8.13 12.51 -13.78
N LEU A 170 -8.13 13.70 -13.17
CA LEU A 170 -9.34 14.23 -12.53
C LEU A 170 -10.47 14.50 -13.55
N ARG A 171 -10.13 14.93 -14.77
CA ARG A 171 -11.13 15.07 -15.86
C ARG A 171 -11.68 13.72 -16.32
N VAL A 172 -10.86 12.67 -16.30
CA VAL A 172 -11.32 11.29 -16.56
C VAL A 172 -12.32 10.86 -15.49
N ARG A 173 -11.98 10.99 -14.20
CA ARG A 173 -12.88 10.69 -13.08
C ARG A 173 -14.19 11.47 -13.14
N ALA A 174 -14.15 12.75 -13.51
CA ALA A 174 -15.36 13.57 -13.68
C ALA A 174 -16.29 13.04 -14.79
N SER A 175 -15.73 12.33 -15.78
CA SER A 175 -16.50 11.71 -16.87
C SER A 175 -16.88 10.26 -16.59
N ASP A 176 -16.13 9.57 -15.74
CA ASP A 176 -16.34 8.19 -15.30
C ASP A 176 -16.12 8.10 -13.78
N PRO A 177 -17.18 8.17 -12.96
CA PRO A 177 -17.06 8.10 -11.50
C PRO A 177 -16.48 6.78 -10.97
N THR A 178 -16.47 5.70 -11.76
CA THR A 178 -15.90 4.41 -11.35
C THR A 178 -14.37 4.38 -11.45
N PHE A 179 -13.79 5.36 -12.16
CA PHE A 179 -12.36 5.51 -12.30
C PHE A 179 -11.75 6.12 -11.02
N ASP A 180 -10.91 5.34 -10.31
CA ASP A 180 -10.13 5.82 -9.18
C ASP A 180 -8.70 6.20 -9.59
N PRO A 181 -8.31 7.48 -9.60
CA PRO A 181 -6.96 7.92 -9.95
C PRO A 181 -5.85 7.37 -9.04
N GLY A 182 -6.17 6.77 -7.90
CA GLY A 182 -5.22 6.50 -6.83
C GLY A 182 -4.83 7.80 -6.14
N MET A 183 -5.85 8.51 -5.63
CA MET A 183 -5.76 9.91 -5.18
C MET A 183 -4.61 10.19 -4.20
N ASP A 184 -4.32 9.29 -3.27
CA ASP A 184 -3.25 9.45 -2.28
C ASP A 184 -1.88 9.51 -2.95
N ALA A 185 -1.57 8.54 -3.81
CA ALA A 185 -0.33 8.51 -4.57
C ALA A 185 -0.25 9.63 -5.62
N ALA A 186 -1.38 9.99 -6.23
CA ALA A 186 -1.47 11.08 -7.19
C ALA A 186 -1.14 12.44 -6.54
N ILE A 187 -1.73 12.73 -5.37
CA ILE A 187 -1.43 13.93 -4.59
C ILE A 187 0.02 13.91 -4.09
N ALA A 188 0.53 12.76 -3.62
CA ALA A 188 1.91 12.65 -3.19
C ALA A 188 2.89 12.92 -4.35
N CYS A 189 2.59 12.43 -5.55
CA CYS A 189 3.35 12.72 -6.77
C CYS A 189 3.29 14.21 -7.10
N LEU A 190 2.10 14.83 -7.07
CA LEU A 190 1.92 16.25 -7.34
C LEU A 190 2.77 17.12 -6.40
N ILE A 191 2.75 16.85 -5.09
CA ILE A 191 3.59 17.54 -4.10
C ILE A 191 5.08 17.28 -4.37
N THR A 192 5.46 16.07 -4.79
CA THR A 192 6.86 15.74 -5.13
C THR A 192 7.36 16.58 -6.31
N LEU A 193 6.54 16.76 -7.34
CA LEU A 193 6.91 17.46 -8.56
C LEU A 193 6.77 18.99 -8.46
N GLY A 194 5.77 19.48 -7.72
CA GLY A 194 5.44 20.90 -7.58
C GLY A 194 5.90 21.54 -6.27
N GLY A 195 6.41 20.77 -5.31
CA GLY A 195 6.91 21.24 -4.03
C GLY A 195 5.86 22.00 -3.21
N GLU A 196 6.28 23.08 -2.56
CA GLU A 196 5.41 23.85 -1.66
C GLU A 196 4.24 24.53 -2.38
N SER A 197 4.39 24.93 -3.64
CA SER A 197 3.28 25.51 -4.41
C SER A 197 2.14 24.51 -4.60
N ALA A 198 2.47 23.27 -4.97
CA ALA A 198 1.48 22.19 -5.06
C ALA A 198 0.85 21.87 -3.69
N LEU A 199 1.64 21.87 -2.61
CA LEU A 199 1.10 21.65 -1.26
C LEU A 199 0.04 22.70 -0.89
N VAL A 200 0.27 23.97 -1.22
CA VAL A 200 -0.70 25.06 -0.94
C VAL A 200 -2.03 24.87 -1.69
N GLU A 201 -1.98 24.37 -2.93
CA GLU A 201 -3.19 24.04 -3.68
C GLU A 201 -3.95 22.87 -3.03
N ILE A 202 -3.23 21.81 -2.62
CA ILE A 202 -3.82 20.66 -1.92
C ILE A 202 -4.44 21.07 -0.57
N GLU A 203 -3.78 21.94 0.18
CA GLU A 203 -4.32 22.49 1.43
C GLU A 203 -5.66 23.18 1.20
N LYS A 204 -5.74 24.03 0.17
CA LYS A 204 -6.96 24.75 -0.17
C LYS A 204 -8.08 23.81 -0.60
N ASP A 205 -7.78 22.90 -1.53
CA ASP A 205 -8.83 22.14 -2.23
C ASP A 205 -9.30 20.92 -1.44
N TYR A 206 -8.43 20.31 -0.62
CA TYR A 206 -8.71 19.05 0.07
C TYR A 206 -8.65 19.11 1.60
N LEU A 207 -7.98 20.10 2.22
CA LEU A 207 -7.88 20.17 3.70
C LEU A 207 -8.67 21.32 4.32
N ALA A 208 -8.80 22.44 3.62
CA ALA A 208 -9.54 23.62 4.09
C ALA A 208 -10.97 23.68 3.53
N ASN A 209 -11.26 22.89 2.50
CA ASN A 209 -12.57 22.84 1.86
C ASN A 209 -13.54 21.99 2.71
N PRO A 210 -14.62 22.57 3.26
CA PRO A 210 -15.59 21.81 4.07
C PRO A 210 -16.51 20.92 3.22
N ASP A 211 -16.57 21.14 1.90
CA ASP A 211 -17.44 20.39 0.99
C ASP A 211 -16.70 19.21 0.32
N VAL A 212 -15.44 18.97 0.69
CA VAL A 212 -14.64 17.87 0.15
C VAL A 212 -15.16 16.52 0.66
N ASP A 213 -15.12 15.51 -0.18
CA ASP A 213 -15.43 14.15 0.25
C ASP A 213 -14.41 13.63 1.26
N TYR A 214 -14.88 12.85 2.25
CA TYR A 214 -14.04 12.27 3.30
C TYR A 214 -12.86 11.48 2.71
N SER A 215 -13.10 10.68 1.66
CA SER A 215 -12.07 9.84 1.06
C SER A 215 -10.97 10.67 0.38
N GLU A 216 -11.30 11.85 -0.14
CA GLU A 216 -10.36 12.76 -0.78
C GLU A 216 -9.51 13.53 0.24
N ALA A 217 -10.14 14.02 1.32
CA ALA A 217 -9.40 14.60 2.44
C ALA A 217 -8.46 13.57 3.07
N PHE A 218 -8.94 12.33 3.25
CA PHE A 218 -8.13 11.22 3.73
C PHE A 218 -6.94 10.91 2.82
N ALA A 219 -7.14 10.94 1.50
CA ALA A 219 -6.07 10.76 0.52
C ALA A 219 -5.02 11.88 0.60
N ALA A 220 -5.44 13.15 0.77
CA ALA A 220 -4.54 14.28 0.95
C ALA A 220 -3.72 14.18 2.25
N ILE A 221 -4.36 13.79 3.36
CA ILE A 221 -3.69 13.53 4.65
C ILE A 221 -2.65 12.41 4.48
N SER A 222 -3.01 11.32 3.80
CA SER A 222 -2.12 10.19 3.55
C SER A 222 -0.92 10.58 2.68
N ALA A 223 -1.13 11.41 1.66
CA ALA A 223 -0.06 11.95 0.84
C ALA A 223 0.91 12.82 1.65
N ILE A 224 0.41 13.71 2.51
CA ILE A 224 1.24 14.53 3.40
C ILE A 224 2.01 13.67 4.40
N ARG A 225 1.36 12.61 4.93
CA ARG A 225 1.98 11.66 5.85
C ARG A 225 3.19 10.97 5.20
N VAL A 226 3.04 10.41 3.99
CA VAL A 226 4.16 9.74 3.30
C VAL A 226 5.30 10.70 2.98
N HIS A 227 5.00 11.98 2.71
CA HIS A 227 6.03 13.02 2.57
C HIS A 227 6.82 13.23 3.85
N GLY A 228 6.14 13.25 5.00
CA GLY A 228 6.77 13.42 6.31
C GLY A 228 7.49 12.17 6.82
N THR A 229 7.09 10.97 6.40
CA THR A 229 7.71 9.71 6.85
C THR A 229 8.83 9.25 5.93
N ASP A 230 8.61 9.23 4.61
CA ASP A 230 9.41 8.43 3.68
C ASP A 230 10.05 9.22 2.54
N LEU A 231 9.42 10.29 2.01
CA LEU A 231 9.93 11.00 0.82
C LEU A 231 10.82 12.20 1.14
N SER A 232 10.59 12.91 2.25
CA SER A 232 11.41 14.04 2.72
C SER A 232 11.60 15.21 1.72
N VAL A 233 10.70 15.38 0.75
CA VAL A 233 10.74 16.47 -0.25
C VAL A 233 10.53 17.84 0.39
N LEU A 234 9.64 17.90 1.39
CA LEU A 234 9.36 19.08 2.18
C LEU A 234 9.71 18.82 3.65
N ARG A 235 10.05 19.89 4.39
CA ARG A 235 10.35 19.76 5.82
C ARG A 235 9.10 19.36 6.61
N ARG A 236 9.28 18.47 7.59
CA ARG A 236 8.19 18.00 8.47
C ARG A 236 7.42 19.13 9.15
N ASP A 237 8.11 20.19 9.58
CA ASP A 237 7.45 21.32 10.23
C ASP A 237 6.49 22.06 9.29
N ARG A 238 6.79 22.12 7.97
CA ARG A 238 5.88 22.68 6.96
C ARG A 238 4.67 21.77 6.73
N LEU A 239 4.89 20.46 6.66
CA LEU A 239 3.83 19.46 6.49
C LEU A 239 2.90 19.41 7.71
N ALA A 240 3.44 19.57 8.92
CA ALA A 240 2.66 19.69 10.15
C ALA A 240 1.72 20.91 10.11
N GLN A 241 2.12 22.01 9.45
CA GLN A 241 1.20 23.16 9.27
C GLN A 241 -0.01 22.79 8.43
N SER A 242 0.17 22.00 7.38
CA SER A 242 -0.93 21.47 6.55
C SER A 242 -1.87 20.61 7.37
N LEU A 243 -1.33 19.68 8.16
CA LEU A 243 -2.15 18.79 9.01
C LEU A 243 -2.90 19.54 10.11
N ARG A 244 -2.39 20.68 10.60
CA ARG A 244 -3.11 21.53 11.56
C ARG A 244 -4.38 22.15 10.99
N ILE A 245 -4.49 22.33 9.67
CA ILE A 245 -5.72 22.81 9.01
C ILE A 245 -6.88 21.84 9.31
N VAL A 246 -6.59 20.54 9.26
CA VAL A 246 -7.58 19.46 9.48
C VAL A 246 -8.12 19.45 10.91
N LEU A 247 -7.39 20.00 11.89
CA LEU A 247 -7.90 20.11 13.27
C LEU A 247 -9.14 21.03 13.38
N GLN A 248 -9.45 21.82 12.36
CA GLN A 248 -10.68 22.60 12.29
C GLN A 248 -11.89 21.79 11.82
N GLN A 249 -11.66 20.57 11.32
CA GLN A 249 -12.69 19.63 10.87
C GLN A 249 -12.84 18.49 11.89
N PRO A 250 -13.86 18.51 12.77
CA PRO A 250 -13.99 17.53 13.85
C PRO A 250 -13.92 16.08 13.36
N ASP A 251 -14.60 15.76 12.25
CA ASP A 251 -14.74 14.39 11.71
C ASP A 251 -13.44 13.79 11.14
N LEU A 252 -12.43 14.62 10.87
CA LEU A 252 -11.13 14.21 10.34
C LEU A 252 -9.98 14.44 11.33
N SER A 253 -10.25 15.13 12.43
CA SER A 253 -9.20 15.64 13.30
C SER A 253 -8.44 14.53 14.04
N ASP A 254 -9.07 13.39 14.30
CA ASP A 254 -8.43 12.21 14.89
C ASP A 254 -7.34 11.61 13.98
N LEU A 255 -7.47 11.77 12.66
CA LEU A 255 -6.55 11.22 11.66
C LEU A 255 -5.17 11.85 11.73
N VAL A 256 -5.08 13.13 12.13
CA VAL A 256 -3.84 13.93 12.04
C VAL A 256 -3.13 14.10 13.38
N ILE A 257 -3.83 13.97 14.51
CA ILE A 257 -3.24 14.11 15.85
C ILE A 257 -2.03 13.18 16.06
N PRO A 258 -2.07 11.88 15.66
CA PRO A 258 -0.92 10.99 15.79
C PRO A 258 0.29 11.44 14.96
N ASP A 259 0.07 12.00 13.78
CA ASP A 259 1.16 12.50 12.94
C ASP A 259 1.80 13.74 13.55
N LEU A 260 1.00 14.68 14.06
CA LEU A 260 1.51 15.85 14.77
C LEU A 260 2.33 15.46 16.01
N ALA A 261 1.87 14.46 16.78
CA ALA A 261 2.64 13.94 17.91
C ALA A 261 3.96 13.29 17.47
N ARG A 262 3.93 12.46 16.42
CA ARG A 262 5.12 11.77 15.90
C ARG A 262 6.15 12.74 15.33
N TRP A 263 5.69 13.86 14.75
CA TRP A 263 6.53 14.91 14.19
C TRP A 263 6.89 15.99 15.22
N GLU A 264 6.51 15.79 16.48
CA GLU A 264 6.79 16.70 17.59
C GLU A 264 6.26 18.14 17.34
N ASP A 265 5.17 18.28 16.58
CA ASP A 265 4.48 19.56 16.44
C ASP A 265 3.60 19.80 17.67
N TRP A 266 4.15 20.57 18.62
CA TRP A 266 3.48 20.95 19.87
C TRP A 266 2.69 22.26 19.78
N SER A 267 2.55 22.82 18.58
CA SER A 267 1.89 24.11 18.39
C SER A 267 0.37 24.03 18.52
N ALA A 268 -0.18 22.82 18.53
CA ALA A 268 -1.62 22.55 18.55
C ALA A 268 -2.18 22.14 19.92
N ILE A 269 -1.41 22.23 21.02
CA ILE A 269 -1.82 21.79 22.37
C ILE A 269 -3.22 22.27 22.75
N ASP A 270 -3.50 23.57 22.59
CA ASP A 270 -4.80 24.13 22.97
C ASP A 270 -5.93 23.55 22.12
N ARG A 271 -5.77 23.54 20.80
CA ARG A 271 -6.78 23.02 19.87
C ARG A 271 -7.03 21.52 20.07
N VAL A 272 -5.98 20.74 20.30
CA VAL A 272 -6.07 19.29 20.55
C VAL A 272 -6.78 19.02 21.87
N ALA A 273 -6.52 19.80 22.92
CA ALA A 273 -7.26 19.68 24.18
C ALA A 273 -8.74 20.04 24.03
N GLU A 274 -9.07 21.10 23.29
CA GLU A 274 -10.45 21.51 23.00
C GLU A 274 -11.25 20.40 22.30
N LEU A 275 -10.64 19.67 21.37
CA LEU A 275 -11.28 18.54 20.68
C LEU A 275 -11.72 17.43 21.63
N PHE A 276 -10.99 17.19 22.72
CA PHE A 276 -11.43 16.28 23.78
C PHE A 276 -12.61 16.85 24.55
N GLU A 277 -12.56 18.14 24.90
CA GLU A 277 -13.62 18.80 25.68
C GLU A 277 -14.94 18.90 24.90
N SER A 278 -14.88 19.06 23.58
CA SER A 278 -16.05 19.14 22.71
C SER A 278 -16.51 17.78 22.16
N ALA A 279 -15.82 16.69 22.46
CA ALA A 279 -16.15 15.37 21.92
C ALA A 279 -17.53 14.90 22.41
N THR A 280 -18.37 14.52 21.46
CA THR A 280 -19.65 13.82 21.67
C THR A 280 -19.41 12.32 21.82
N ASP A 281 -20.45 11.55 22.11
CA ASP A 281 -20.37 10.09 22.14
C ASP A 281 -19.92 9.52 20.78
N GLU A 282 -20.39 10.11 19.68
CA GLU A 282 -20.05 9.74 18.30
C GLU A 282 -18.58 10.02 17.97
N SER A 283 -17.99 11.08 18.51
CA SER A 283 -16.59 11.48 18.29
C SER A 283 -15.65 11.04 19.42
N SER A 284 -16.12 10.18 20.34
CA SER A 284 -15.37 9.77 21.53
C SER A 284 -14.05 9.06 21.23
N PHE A 285 -13.89 8.50 20.02
CA PHE A 285 -12.65 7.88 19.55
C PHE A 285 -11.47 8.86 19.43
N ILE A 286 -11.71 10.18 19.41
CA ILE A 286 -10.64 11.18 19.40
C ILE A 286 -9.92 11.29 20.75
N LYS A 287 -10.63 11.02 21.85
CA LYS A 287 -10.13 11.16 23.22
C LYS A 287 -8.80 10.44 23.46
N PRO A 288 -8.63 9.15 23.09
CA PRO A 288 -7.34 8.49 23.26
C PRO A 288 -6.21 9.13 22.43
N LYS A 289 -6.49 9.67 21.25
CA LYS A 289 -5.49 10.35 20.41
C LYS A 289 -5.01 11.65 21.05
N VAL A 290 -5.94 12.44 21.61
CA VAL A 290 -5.63 13.66 22.36
C VAL A 290 -4.77 13.36 23.58
N VAL A 291 -5.14 12.35 24.37
CA VAL A 291 -4.37 11.95 25.57
C VAL A 291 -2.95 11.52 25.17
N GLN A 292 -2.80 10.74 24.11
CA GLN A 292 -1.49 10.33 23.59
C GLN A 292 -0.64 11.53 23.16
N TYR A 293 -1.22 12.48 22.43
CA TYR A 293 -0.54 13.69 22.00
C TYR A 293 -0.06 14.54 23.20
N LEU A 294 -0.94 14.81 24.17
CA LEU A 294 -0.59 15.62 25.34
C LEU A 294 0.44 14.94 26.23
N LYS A 295 0.41 13.61 26.34
CA LYS A 295 1.38 12.83 27.12
C LYS A 295 2.75 12.73 26.44
N ALA A 296 2.78 12.71 25.10
CA ALA A 296 4.02 12.75 24.34
C ALA A 296 4.69 14.14 24.37
N CYS A 297 3.89 15.20 24.51
CA CYS A 297 4.39 16.57 24.53
C CYS A 297 5.17 16.89 25.83
N PRO A 298 6.43 17.34 25.75
CA PRO A 298 7.25 17.64 26.93
C PRO A 298 6.94 18.99 27.58
N LEU A 299 6.06 19.81 26.99
CA LEU A 299 5.79 21.17 27.46
C LEU A 299 4.88 21.17 28.70
N PRO A 300 5.14 22.01 29.72
CA PRO A 300 4.28 22.10 30.91
C PRO A 300 2.82 22.44 30.62
N ALA A 301 2.56 23.15 29.52
CA ALA A 301 1.21 23.46 29.05
C ALA A 301 0.42 22.17 28.75
N ALA A 302 1.04 21.16 28.13
CA ALA A 302 0.38 19.90 27.81
C ALA A 302 0.04 19.10 29.08
N ALA A 303 0.95 19.06 30.06
CA ALA A 303 0.69 18.45 31.37
C ALA A 303 -0.49 19.12 32.08
N THR A 304 -0.54 20.45 32.06
CA THR A 304 -1.65 21.23 32.65
C THR A 304 -2.98 20.91 31.97
N LYS A 305 -3.01 20.79 30.64
CA LYS A 305 -4.21 20.39 29.90
C LYS A 305 -4.62 18.97 30.24
N LEU A 306 -3.67 18.02 30.27
CA LEU A 306 -3.97 16.63 30.60
C LEU A 306 -4.55 16.48 32.01
N ASP A 307 -4.05 17.22 33.01
CA ASP A 307 -4.62 17.21 34.35
C ASP A 307 -6.06 17.74 34.39
N ARG A 308 -6.37 18.76 33.59
CA ARG A 308 -7.75 19.23 33.42
C ARG A 308 -8.63 18.16 32.75
N LEU A 309 -8.14 17.48 31.72
CA LEU A 309 -8.88 16.39 31.08
C LEU A 309 -9.15 15.22 32.04
N ARG A 310 -8.20 14.89 32.94
CA ARG A 310 -8.40 13.88 34.01
C ARG A 310 -9.51 14.26 34.99
N GLN A 311 -9.73 15.55 35.23
CA GLN A 311 -10.84 16.02 36.07
C GLN A 311 -12.18 15.99 35.33
N LEU A 312 -12.16 16.26 34.02
CA LEU A 312 -13.35 16.31 33.18
C LEU A 312 -13.90 14.91 32.88
N ASP A 313 -13.03 13.99 32.48
CA ASP A 313 -13.38 12.61 32.11
C ASP A 313 -12.28 11.64 32.55
N PRO A 314 -12.26 11.27 33.85
CA PRO A 314 -11.21 10.42 34.41
C PRO A 314 -11.18 9.02 33.78
N ASP A 315 -12.33 8.49 33.36
CA ASP A 315 -12.44 7.15 32.80
C ASP A 315 -11.87 7.10 31.38
N ALA A 316 -12.18 8.09 30.53
CA ALA A 316 -11.60 8.14 29.18
C ALA A 316 -10.08 8.33 29.21
N VAL A 317 -9.56 9.19 30.10
CA VAL A 317 -8.10 9.38 30.22
C VAL A 317 -7.42 8.11 30.73
N ARG A 318 -7.98 7.48 31.77
CA ARG A 318 -7.43 6.23 32.32
C ARG A 318 -7.43 5.12 31.27
N ALA A 319 -8.53 4.91 30.55
CA ALA A 319 -8.62 3.91 29.50
C ALA A 319 -7.58 4.17 28.38
N ALA A 320 -7.41 5.43 27.98
CA ALA A 320 -6.39 5.81 27.02
C ALA A 320 -4.97 5.51 27.53
N GLU A 321 -4.66 5.84 28.78
CA GLU A 321 -3.34 5.57 29.38
C GLU A 321 -3.05 4.08 29.56
N GLU A 322 -4.06 3.28 29.94
CA GLU A 322 -3.95 1.82 30.06
C GLU A 322 -3.68 1.16 28.70
N SER A 323 -4.35 1.62 27.63
CA SER A 323 -4.11 1.12 26.27
C SER A 323 -2.64 1.27 25.83
N MET A 324 -1.95 2.31 26.31
CA MET A 324 -0.53 2.56 26.01
C MET A 324 0.43 1.60 26.72
N MET A 325 0.01 0.96 27.82
CA MET A 325 0.85 -0.03 28.50
C MET A 325 1.00 -1.30 27.68
N PHE A 326 0.03 -1.59 26.81
CA PHE A 326 0.03 -2.76 25.93
C PHE A 326 0.53 -2.43 24.51
N TYR A 327 0.50 -1.15 24.12
CA TYR A 327 1.03 -0.65 22.85
C TYR A 327 1.94 0.57 23.09
N SER A 328 3.26 0.35 23.13
CA SER A 328 4.26 1.38 23.49
C SER A 328 4.57 2.40 22.38
N GLY A 329 3.69 2.56 21.39
CA GLY A 329 3.85 3.55 20.32
C GLY A 329 2.54 4.27 20.01
N LEU A 330 2.63 5.45 19.39
CA LEU A 330 1.51 6.04 18.64
C LEU A 330 1.09 5.01 17.61
N ALA A 331 0.08 4.20 17.95
CA ALA A 331 -0.31 3.04 17.16
C ALA A 331 -0.43 3.48 15.70
N THR A 332 0.39 2.90 14.83
CA THR A 332 0.03 2.72 13.44
C THR A 332 -1.15 1.76 13.47
N LEU A 333 -2.33 2.22 13.89
CA LEU A 333 -3.53 1.58 13.40
C LEU A 333 -3.41 1.77 11.89
N PRO A 334 -3.22 0.69 11.12
CA PRO A 334 -3.48 0.79 9.70
C PRO A 334 -4.90 1.33 9.65
N VAL A 335 -5.09 2.49 9.01
CA VAL A 335 -6.45 2.86 8.64
C VAL A 335 -6.90 1.69 7.76
N PRO A 336 -7.89 0.90 8.19
CA PRO A 336 -8.34 -0.21 7.39
C PRO A 336 -8.69 0.37 6.02
N PRO A 337 -8.32 -0.30 4.91
CA PRO A 337 -8.84 0.10 3.61
C PRO A 337 -10.36 0.19 3.73
N PRO A 338 -11.01 1.17 3.08
CA PRO A 338 -12.47 1.19 3.02
C PRO A 338 -12.96 -0.19 2.56
N ASP A 339 -13.94 -0.74 3.28
CA ASP A 339 -14.49 -2.06 2.99
C ASP A 339 -14.94 -2.11 1.53
N GLU A 340 -14.42 -3.07 0.75
CA GLU A 340 -14.84 -3.33 -0.63
C GLU A 340 -16.27 -3.91 -0.72
N SER A 341 -17.00 -4.00 0.40
CA SER A 341 -18.28 -4.70 0.48
C SER A 341 -19.54 -3.85 0.27
N ASP A 342 -19.44 -2.53 0.08
CA ASP A 342 -20.64 -1.70 -0.14
C ASP A 342 -21.15 -1.65 -1.59
N ASP A 343 -20.45 -2.25 -2.56
CA ASP A 343 -20.91 -2.35 -3.96
C ASP A 343 -21.73 -3.63 -4.26
N ALA A 344 -22.10 -4.41 -3.24
CA ALA A 344 -22.72 -5.72 -3.43
C ALA A 344 -24.11 -5.90 -2.77
N VAL A 345 -24.96 -4.87 -2.65
CA VAL A 345 -26.42 -5.03 -2.45
C VAL A 345 -27.12 -3.76 -3.00
N GLU A 346 -27.74 -3.74 -4.17
CA GLU A 346 -29.13 -4.17 -4.38
C GLU A 346 -29.38 -4.45 -5.88
N SER A 347 -29.52 -5.73 -6.24
CA SER A 347 -30.41 -6.12 -7.34
C SER A 347 -30.98 -7.51 -7.05
N ARG A 348 -32.18 -7.52 -6.47
CA ARG A 348 -33.13 -8.62 -6.59
C ARG A 348 -34.47 -8.07 -7.06
#